data_AF-A0A7Y2SJ14-F1
#
_entry.id   AF-A0A7Y2SJ14-F1
#
_cell.length_a   1.000
_cell.length_b   1.000
_cell.length_c   1.000
_cell.angle_alpha   90.00
_cell.angle_beta   90.00
_cell.angle_gamma   90.00
#
_symmetry.space_group_name_H-M   'P 1'
#
loop_
_entity.id
_entity.type
_entity.pdbx_description
1 polymer ?
#
loop_
_entity_poly.entity_id
_entity_poly.type
_entity_poly.pdbx_seq_one_letter_code
_entity_poly.pdbx_strand_id
1 'polypeptide(L)'
;MLLSAITIGKDDYSIPELSAGTHTLKVVNASGDPDGWAFIVKLGGDTKAEDILPAFAFLFGGQQPAKMPDFSPVGGLMGYTLGDSFYTTLDLAPGNYAVIASVGAQGLPYSGLTKSFTVK
;
A
#
# COMPACT_ATOMS: atom_id res chain seq x y z
N MET A 1 20.06 -1.24 14.17
CA MET A 1 18.83 -1.75 13.55
C MET A 1 18.73 -1.08 12.19
N LEU A 2 18.83 -1.82 11.09
CA LEU A 2 18.61 -1.25 9.75
C LEU A 2 17.10 -1.05 9.59
N LEU A 3 16.67 0.19 9.42
CA LEU A 3 15.29 0.50 9.06
C LEU A 3 15.04 -0.01 7.64
N SER A 4 14.11 -0.95 7.48
CA SER A 4 13.64 -1.40 6.18
C SER A 4 12.81 -0.29 5.53
N ALA A 5 13.02 -0.04 4.23
CA ALA A 5 12.38 1.06 3.53
C ALA A 5 11.56 0.57 2.33
N ILE A 6 10.27 0.92 2.29
CA ILE A 6 9.45 0.83 1.08
C ILE A 6 9.63 2.14 0.31
N THR A 7 10.03 2.06 -0.95
CA THR A 7 10.18 3.24 -1.82
C THR A 7 9.12 3.21 -2.91
N ILE A 8 8.35 4.28 -3.02
CA ILE A 8 7.31 4.50 -4.02
C ILE A 8 7.90 5.42 -5.09
N GLY A 9 8.20 4.88 -6.26
CA GLY A 9 8.65 5.64 -7.41
C GLY A 9 7.48 6.20 -8.20
N LYS A 10 7.78 6.82 -9.34
CA LYS A 10 6.76 7.36 -10.25
C LYS A 10 5.96 6.25 -10.93
N ASP A 11 6.65 5.19 -11.35
CA ASP A 11 6.08 4.09 -12.15
C ASP A 11 6.38 2.71 -11.52
N ASP A 12 7.09 2.67 -10.39
CA ASP A 12 7.59 1.45 -9.77
C ASP A 12 7.64 1.51 -8.23
N TYR A 13 8.00 0.38 -7.62
CA TYR A 13 8.21 0.24 -6.19
C TYR A 13 9.47 -0.57 -5.89
N SER A 14 10.14 -0.19 -4.81
CA SER A 14 11.12 -1.03 -4.14
C SER A 14 10.57 -1.46 -2.77
N ILE A 15 10.49 -2.76 -2.54
CA ILE A 15 10.03 -3.35 -1.27
C ILE A 15 11.14 -4.30 -0.80
N PRO A 16 11.62 -4.18 0.45
CA PRO A 16 12.62 -5.08 0.98
C PRO A 16 12.02 -6.46 1.24
N GLU A 17 12.85 -7.49 1.35
CA GLU A 17 12.37 -8.76 1.88
C GLU A 17 11.99 -8.58 3.36
N LEU A 18 10.78 -9.03 3.72
CA LEU A 18 10.23 -8.92 5.07
C LEU A 18 9.92 -10.32 5.61
N SER A 19 10.34 -10.57 6.85
CA SER A 19 9.96 -11.76 7.61
C SER A 19 8.73 -11.48 8.46
N ALA A 20 8.12 -12.53 9.01
CA ALA A 20 7.13 -12.36 10.06
C ALA A 20 7.70 -11.62 11.28
N GLY A 21 6.81 -10.96 12.03
CA GLY A 21 7.10 -10.19 13.24
C GLY A 21 6.88 -8.69 13.07
N THR A 22 7.27 -7.94 14.11
CA THR A 22 7.11 -6.49 14.15
C THR A 22 8.22 -5.77 13.37
N HIS A 23 7.83 -4.94 12.41
CA HIS A 23 8.74 -4.10 11.63
C HIS A 23 8.36 -2.64 11.73
N THR A 24 9.35 -1.79 11.96
CA THR A 24 9.21 -0.35 11.69
C THR A 24 9.75 -0.08 10.29
N LEU A 25 8.84 0.27 9.39
CA LEU A 25 9.13 0.55 7.99
C LEU A 25 9.18 2.05 7.77
N LYS A 26 10.24 2.52 7.10
CA LYS A 26 10.25 3.84 6.48
C LYS A 26 9.55 3.73 5.13
N VAL A 27 8.58 4.57 4.84
CA VAL A 27 7.98 4.66 3.51
C VAL A 27 8.43 5.97 2.88
N VAL A 28 9.05 5.86 1.72
CA VAL A 28 9.71 6.94 1.00
C VAL A 28 8.96 7.20 -0.29
N ASN A 29 8.54 8.43 -0.53
CA ASN A 29 8.08 8.88 -1.83
C ASN A 29 9.27 9.41 -2.64
N ALA A 30 9.59 8.72 -3.72
CA ALA A 30 10.65 9.06 -4.66
C ALA A 30 10.08 9.36 -6.06
N SER A 31 8.77 9.57 -6.18
CA SER A 31 8.10 9.83 -7.45
C SER A 31 8.39 11.21 -8.06
N GLY A 32 8.83 12.17 -7.24
CA GLY A 32 8.96 13.58 -7.60
C GLY A 32 7.68 14.40 -7.41
N ASP A 33 6.57 13.79 -7.00
CA ASP A 33 5.31 14.47 -6.70
C ASP A 33 5.01 14.37 -5.19
N PRO A 34 4.80 15.50 -4.48
CA PRO A 34 4.60 15.49 -3.04
C PRO A 34 3.20 15.01 -2.62
N ASP A 35 2.22 15.01 -3.52
CA ASP A 35 0.85 14.66 -3.21
C ASP A 35 0.62 13.18 -3.49
N GLY A 36 -0.08 12.49 -2.59
CA GLY A 36 -0.42 11.09 -2.80
C GLY A 36 -0.87 10.38 -1.55
N TRP A 37 -1.15 9.09 -1.69
CA TRP A 37 -1.55 8.20 -0.60
C TRP A 37 -0.87 6.84 -0.78
N ALA A 38 -0.57 6.16 0.32
CA ALA A 38 -0.07 4.79 0.32
C ALA A 38 -0.85 3.94 1.32
N PHE A 39 -1.13 2.69 0.97
CA PHE A 39 -1.87 1.79 1.83
C PHE A 39 -1.31 0.38 1.73
N ILE A 40 -1.16 -0.28 2.88
CA ILE A 40 -0.62 -1.63 2.97
C ILE A 40 -1.73 -2.55 3.44
N VAL A 41 -1.93 -3.63 2.68
CA VAL A 41 -2.96 -4.63 2.93
C VAL A 41 -2.35 -6.02 2.95
N LYS A 42 -2.92 -6.90 3.78
CA LYS A 42 -2.72 -8.34 3.67
C LYS A 42 -3.76 -8.91 2.71
N LEU A 43 -3.32 -9.69 1.75
CA LEU A 43 -4.18 -10.37 0.77
C LEU A 43 -4.64 -11.72 1.34
N GLY A 44 -5.95 -11.97 1.26
CA GLY A 44 -6.58 -13.22 1.65
C GLY A 44 -6.98 -14.06 0.45
N GLY A 45 -7.00 -15.39 0.65
CA GLY A 45 -7.31 -16.37 -0.40
C GLY A 45 -6.48 -16.17 -1.66
N ASP A 46 -7.17 -16.13 -2.81
CA ASP A 46 -6.57 -15.90 -4.13
C ASP A 46 -6.58 -14.43 -4.57
N THR A 47 -6.92 -13.50 -3.67
CA THR A 47 -7.01 -12.07 -3.98
C THR A 47 -5.66 -11.52 -4.42
N LYS A 48 -5.66 -10.77 -5.52
CA LYS A 48 -4.50 -10.05 -6.03
C LYS A 48 -4.65 -8.55 -5.78
N ALA A 49 -3.54 -7.82 -5.85
CA ALA A 49 -3.57 -6.38 -5.62
C ALA A 49 -4.43 -5.64 -6.66
N GLU A 50 -4.48 -6.15 -7.89
CA GLU A 50 -5.26 -5.60 -9.00
C GLU A 50 -6.77 -5.74 -8.76
N ASP A 51 -7.22 -6.72 -7.96
CA ASP A 51 -8.63 -6.89 -7.62
C ASP A 51 -9.12 -5.80 -6.65
N ILE A 52 -8.20 -5.14 -5.94
CA ILE A 52 -8.51 -4.15 -4.91
C ILE A 52 -8.77 -2.76 -5.52
N LEU A 53 -8.06 -2.39 -6.59
CA LEU A 53 -8.22 -1.06 -7.21
C LEU A 53 -9.67 -0.77 -7.65
N PRO A 54 -10.38 -1.67 -8.35
CA PRO A 54 -11.78 -1.44 -8.71
C PRO A 54 -12.68 -1.32 -7.47
N ALA A 55 -12.44 -2.15 -6.45
CA ALA A 55 -13.22 -2.10 -5.20
C ALA A 55 -13.07 -0.75 -4.49
N PHE A 56 -11.84 -0.22 -4.43
CA PHE A 56 -11.58 1.13 -3.91
C PHE A 56 -12.22 2.22 -4.77
N ALA A 57 -12.15 2.11 -6.10
CA ALA A 57 -12.82 3.05 -6.99
C ALA A 57 -14.34 3.11 -6.74
N PHE A 58 -15.01 1.96 -6.56
CA PHE A 58 -16.42 1.93 -6.16
C PHE A 58 -16.63 2.59 -4.80
N LEU A 59 -15.90 2.16 -3.76
CA LEU A 59 -16.08 2.64 -2.39
C LEU A 59 -15.87 4.16 -2.27
N PHE A 60 -14.76 4.68 -2.81
CA PHE A 60 -14.47 6.11 -2.79
C PHE A 60 -15.33 6.93 -3.76
N GLY A 61 -15.95 6.28 -4.75
CA GLY A 61 -17.00 6.85 -5.60
C GLY A 61 -18.40 6.85 -4.96
N GLY A 62 -18.55 6.38 -3.72
CA GLY A 62 -19.83 6.31 -3.01
C GLY A 62 -20.71 5.13 -3.43
N GLN A 63 -20.13 4.13 -4.07
CA GLN A 63 -20.80 2.91 -4.52
C GLN A 63 -20.29 1.70 -3.73
N GLN A 64 -21.13 0.67 -3.62
CA GLN A 64 -20.71 -0.60 -3.06
C GLN A 64 -20.30 -1.56 -4.19
N PRO A 65 -19.08 -2.13 -4.16
CA PRO A 65 -18.70 -3.13 -5.15
C PRO A 65 -19.55 -4.39 -4.97
N ALA A 66 -19.87 -5.07 -6.08
CA ALA A 66 -20.70 -6.27 -6.09
C ALA A 66 -20.11 -7.41 -5.24
N LYS A 67 -18.78 -7.47 -5.15
CA LYS A 67 -18.03 -8.37 -4.28
C LYS A 67 -16.82 -7.63 -3.74
N MET A 68 -16.61 -7.70 -2.43
CA MET A 68 -15.37 -7.23 -1.83
C MET A 68 -14.26 -8.28 -2.03
N PRO A 69 -13.07 -7.88 -2.53
CA PRO A 69 -11.89 -8.72 -2.49
C PRO A 69 -11.54 -9.08 -1.04
N ASP A 70 -10.95 -10.25 -0.83
CA ASP A 70 -10.53 -10.69 0.49
C ASP A 70 -9.18 -10.04 0.83
N PHE A 71 -9.21 -9.01 1.66
CA PHE A 71 -8.02 -8.36 2.19
C PHE A 71 -8.28 -7.84 3.61
N SER A 72 -7.20 -7.64 4.36
CA SER A 72 -7.24 -7.01 5.67
C SER A 72 -6.30 -5.80 5.70
N PRO A 73 -6.73 -4.64 6.23
CA PRO A 73 -5.84 -3.52 6.45
C PRO A 73 -4.82 -3.89 7.53
N VAL A 74 -3.53 -3.66 7.28
CA VAL A 74 -2.48 -3.97 8.27
C VAL A 74 -1.83 -2.74 8.88
N GLY A 75 -2.29 -1.55 8.49
CA GLY A 75 -1.72 -0.27 8.90
C GLY A 75 -0.84 0.34 7.81
N GLY A 76 -0.32 1.54 8.06
CA GLY A 76 0.39 2.38 7.08
C GLY A 76 -0.13 3.82 7.09
N LEU A 77 0.61 4.75 6.47
CA LEU A 77 0.19 6.16 6.40
C LEU A 77 -0.89 6.35 5.34
N MET A 78 -2.09 6.66 5.80
CA MET A 78 -3.12 7.28 5.00
C MET A 78 -3.03 8.80 5.19
N GLY A 79 -2.39 9.51 4.27
CA GLY A 79 -2.26 10.96 4.31
C GLY A 79 -1.96 11.53 2.93
N TYR A 80 -2.54 12.71 2.64
CA TYR A 80 -2.60 13.42 1.35
C TYR A 80 -1.24 13.90 0.81
N THR A 81 -0.26 14.06 1.71
CA THR A 81 1.09 14.49 1.37
C THR A 81 2.08 13.37 1.71
N LEU A 82 2.60 12.75 0.66
CA LEU A 82 3.74 11.86 0.75
C LEU A 82 5.07 12.63 0.59
N GLY A 83 5.05 13.97 0.59
CA GLY A 83 6.22 14.83 0.35
C GLY A 83 7.40 14.59 1.30
N ASP A 84 7.15 14.07 2.50
CA ASP A 84 8.18 13.56 3.41
C ASP A 84 8.07 12.04 3.58
N SER A 85 9.21 11.40 3.87
CA SER A 85 9.18 10.01 4.29
C SER A 85 8.43 9.86 5.62
N PHE A 86 7.58 8.84 5.74
CA PHE A 86 6.91 8.53 7.00
C PHE A 86 7.40 7.19 7.56
N TYR A 87 7.07 6.95 8.83
CA TYR A 87 7.32 5.66 9.48
C TYR A 87 6.01 5.01 9.86
N THR A 88 5.93 3.69 9.69
CA THR A 88 4.82 2.89 10.17
C THR A 88 5.37 1.64 10.84
N THR A 89 4.75 1.24 11.95
CA THR A 89 5.09 0.00 12.64
C THR A 89 3.97 -1.00 12.38
N LEU A 90 4.31 -2.13 11.77
CA LEU A 90 3.39 -3.20 11.41
C LEU A 90 3.80 -4.48 12.11
N ASP A 91 2.82 -5.26 12.57
CA ASP A 91 3.04 -6.64 12.99
C ASP A 91 2.64 -7.57 11.85
N LEU A 92 3.64 -8.17 11.19
CA LEU A 92 3.45 -8.94 9.97
C LEU A 92 3.37 -10.44 10.26
N ALA A 93 2.27 -11.06 9.87
CA ALA A 93 2.16 -12.53 9.83
C ALA A 93 2.63 -13.06 8.45
N PRO A 94 3.09 -14.32 8.35
CA PRO A 94 3.39 -14.92 7.05
C PRO A 94 2.22 -14.79 6.06
N GLY A 95 2.52 -14.56 4.78
CA GLY A 95 1.54 -14.53 3.71
C GLY A 95 1.77 -13.42 2.69
N ASN A 96 0.75 -13.17 1.87
CA ASN A 96 0.81 -12.21 0.76
C ASN A 96 0.28 -10.85 1.17
N TYR A 97 0.92 -9.81 0.66
CA TYR A 97 0.63 -8.42 0.96
C TYR A 97 0.70 -7.60 -0.32
N ALA A 98 0.11 -6.41 -0.28
CA ALA A 98 0.27 -5.41 -1.32
C ALA A 98 0.46 -4.01 -0.72
N VAL A 99 1.27 -3.21 -1.41
CA VAL A 99 1.28 -1.75 -1.29
C VAL A 99 0.45 -1.20 -2.44
N ILE A 100 -0.49 -0.31 -2.11
CA ILE A 100 -1.35 0.37 -3.06
C ILE A 100 -1.12 1.86 -2.86
N ALA A 101 -0.69 2.56 -3.90
CA ALA A 101 -0.44 3.99 -3.81
C ALA A 101 -1.03 4.74 -5.01
N SER A 102 -1.30 6.01 -4.79
CA SER A 102 -1.62 6.94 -5.86
C SER A 102 -0.82 8.20 -5.59
N VAL A 103 -0.01 8.61 -6.56
CA VAL A 103 0.92 9.73 -6.45
C VAL A 103 0.59 10.73 -7.56
N GLY A 104 0.49 12.02 -7.23
CA GLY A 104 0.06 13.08 -8.14
C GLY A 104 -1.41 13.01 -8.56
N ALA A 105 -2.21 12.13 -7.95
CA ALA A 105 -3.62 12.01 -8.27
C ALA A 105 -4.47 13.03 -7.49
N GLN A 106 -5.34 13.76 -8.18
CA GLN A 106 -6.33 14.61 -7.55
C GLN A 106 -7.65 13.84 -7.39
N GLY A 107 -8.02 13.51 -6.15
CA GLY A 107 -9.39 13.14 -5.79
C GLY A 107 -9.62 11.69 -5.36
N LEU A 108 -9.17 10.68 -6.13
CA LEU A 108 -9.45 9.28 -5.79
C LEU A 108 -8.22 8.58 -5.20
N PRO A 109 -8.19 8.32 -3.87
CA PRO A 109 -7.05 7.69 -3.23
C PRO A 109 -6.91 6.24 -3.71
N TYR A 110 -5.68 5.74 -3.74
CA TYR A 110 -5.37 4.33 -4.02
C TYR A 110 -5.86 3.82 -5.40
N SER A 111 -5.82 4.69 -6.41
CA SER A 111 -6.18 4.41 -7.81
C SER A 111 -5.01 4.10 -8.72
N GLY A 112 -3.78 4.23 -8.21
CA GLY A 112 -2.56 4.20 -9.01
C GLY A 112 -1.89 2.84 -9.02
N LEU A 113 -0.62 2.83 -8.61
CA LEU A 113 0.25 1.68 -8.70
C LEU A 113 -0.02 0.67 -7.58
N THR A 114 0.17 -0.61 -7.88
CA THR A 114 0.17 -1.68 -6.89
C THR A 114 1.47 -2.46 -6.94
N LYS A 115 1.89 -3.00 -5.80
CA LYS A 115 2.99 -3.95 -5.73
C LYS A 115 2.75 -4.99 -4.65
N SER A 116 2.72 -6.25 -5.05
CA SER A 116 2.62 -7.38 -4.13
C SER A 116 3.99 -7.78 -3.59
N PHE A 117 4.01 -8.27 -2.35
CA PHE A 117 5.17 -8.88 -1.69
C PHE A 117 4.73 -10.02 -0.76
N THR A 118 5.66 -10.91 -0.45
CA THR A 118 5.41 -12.05 0.44
C THR A 118 6.23 -11.89 1.71
N VAL A 119 5.57 -12.03 2.84
CA VAL A 119 6.20 -12.14 4.17
C VAL A 119 6.41 -13.63 4.45
N LYS A 120 7.66 -14.00 4.72
CA LYS A 120 8.06 -15.38 5.07
C LYS A 120 7.99 -15.62 6.58
#